data_AF-A0A7J3VQG6-F1
#
_entry.id   AF-A0A7J3VQG6-F1
#
_cell.length_a   1.000
_cell.length_b   1.000
_cell.length_c   1.000
_cell.angle_alpha   90.00
_cell.angle_beta   90.00
_cell.angle_gamma   90.00
#
_symmetry.space_group_name_H-M   'P 1'
#
loop_
_entity.id
_entity.type
_entity.pdbx_description
1 polymer ?
#
loop_
_entity_poly.entity_id
_entity_poly.type
_entity_poly.pdbx_seq_one_letter_code
_entity_poly.pdbx_strand_id
1 'polypeptide(L)'
;MVRVNLIDSLYLTDQHLIAEYNEILMLISYLRRYPLRHYDVTRIPKRFTLGKGHMIFFKDKVLYLKRRHDSIREEMGKRGYVSRRVLSIDGFPSIMLNDWLPDEQDVMVIKSRLVDKVRTKPWLYTYYGYRLGVDELVSLIKFATWH
;
A
#
# COMPACT_ATOMS: atom_id res chain seq x y z
N MET A 1 -7.43 -8.25 -6.18
CA MET A 1 -7.44 -6.79 -6.39
C MET A 1 -6.21 -6.25 -5.70
N VAL A 2 -5.41 -5.42 -6.36
CA VAL A 2 -4.24 -4.77 -5.76
C VAL A 2 -4.71 -3.59 -4.90
N ARG A 3 -4.16 -3.44 -3.69
CA ARG A 3 -4.35 -2.27 -2.85
C ARG A 3 -3.00 -1.79 -2.31
N VAL A 4 -2.75 -0.50 -2.45
CA VAL A 4 -1.67 0.22 -1.76
C VAL A 4 -2.31 1.03 -0.63
N ASN A 5 -1.85 0.81 0.60
CA ASN A 5 -2.28 1.58 1.76
C ASN A 5 -1.37 2.80 1.93
N LEU A 6 -1.84 3.77 2.72
CA LEU A 6 -1.20 5.08 2.84
C LEU A 6 -0.76 5.42 4.27
N ILE A 7 -1.19 4.65 5.27
CA ILE A 7 -0.73 4.81 6.66
C ILE A 7 0.64 4.18 6.86
N ASP A 8 1.41 4.64 7.84
CA ASP A 8 2.69 4.03 8.21
C ASP A 8 2.54 2.51 8.44
N SER A 9 3.49 1.74 7.90
CA SER A 9 3.51 0.28 7.97
C SER A 9 3.38 -0.25 9.40
N LEU A 10 3.89 0.48 10.39
CA LEU A 10 3.80 0.15 11.81
C LEU A 10 2.34 -0.09 12.24
N TYR A 11 1.39 0.68 11.72
CA TYR A 11 -0.02 0.61 12.14
C TYR A 11 -0.85 -0.41 11.36
N LEU A 12 -0.24 -1.11 10.40
CA LEU A 12 -0.94 -2.20 9.71
C LEU A 12 -1.04 -3.42 10.61
N THR A 13 -2.17 -4.12 10.53
CA THR A 13 -2.27 -5.48 11.05
C THR A 13 -1.40 -6.42 10.22
N ASP A 14 -0.97 -7.55 10.77
CA ASP A 14 -0.02 -8.46 10.11
C ASP A 14 -0.52 -8.91 8.74
N GLN A 15 -1.81 -9.21 8.64
CA GLN A 15 -2.46 -9.66 7.41
C GLN A 15 -2.54 -8.53 6.39
N HIS A 16 -2.77 -7.29 6.82
CA HIS A 16 -2.75 -6.14 5.92
C HIS A 16 -1.33 -5.83 5.42
N LEU A 17 -0.33 -5.92 6.29
CA LEU A 17 1.08 -5.74 5.96
C LEU A 17 1.55 -6.77 4.92
N ILE A 18 1.30 -8.06 5.17
CA ILE A 18 1.70 -9.16 4.26
C ILE A 18 0.92 -9.10 2.94
N ALA A 19 -0.37 -8.74 2.98
CA ALA A 19 -1.15 -8.56 1.77
C ALA A 19 -0.59 -7.43 0.89
N GLU A 20 -0.31 -6.26 1.49
CA GLU A 20 0.20 -5.11 0.75
C GLU A 20 1.58 -5.38 0.13
N TYR A 21 2.47 -6.08 0.84
CA TYR A 21 3.75 -6.54 0.30
C TYR A 21 3.59 -7.28 -1.03
N ASN A 22 2.70 -8.29 -1.06
CA ASN A 22 2.47 -9.08 -2.27
C ASN A 22 1.74 -8.28 -3.35
N GLU A 23 0.76 -7.46 -2.97
CA GLU A 23 -0.04 -6.66 -3.89
C GLU A 23 0.80 -5.58 -4.59
N ILE A 24 1.76 -4.93 -3.92
CA ILE A 24 2.69 -4.01 -4.58
C ILE A 24 3.57 -4.73 -5.60
N LEU A 25 4.06 -5.95 -5.31
CA LEU A 25 4.82 -6.73 -6.29
C LEU A 25 3.98 -7.11 -7.52
N MET A 26 2.70 -7.43 -7.32
CA MET A 26 1.75 -7.64 -8.41
C MET A 26 1.54 -6.35 -9.23
N LEU A 27 1.41 -5.20 -8.56
CA LEU A 27 1.30 -3.89 -9.22
C LEU A 27 2.51 -3.61 -10.10
N ILE A 28 3.72 -3.80 -9.58
CA ILE A 28 4.95 -3.57 -10.33
C ILE A 28 5.05 -4.49 -11.55
N SER A 29 4.65 -5.76 -11.41
CA SER A 29 4.60 -6.69 -12.54
C SER A 29 3.63 -6.22 -13.62
N TYR A 30 2.47 -5.68 -13.22
CA TYR A 30 1.51 -5.06 -14.14
C TYR A 30 2.10 -3.80 -14.80
N LEU A 31 2.75 -2.92 -14.05
CA LEU A 31 3.34 -1.69 -14.58
C LEU A 31 4.47 -1.96 -15.59
N ARG A 32 5.27 -3.02 -15.37
CA ARG A 32 6.27 -3.48 -16.34
C ARG A 32 5.65 -4.00 -17.64
N ARG A 33 4.54 -4.74 -17.52
CA ARG A 33 3.83 -5.30 -18.68
C ARG A 33 3.08 -4.23 -19.48
N TYR A 34 2.59 -3.20 -18.79
CA TYR A 34 1.79 -2.12 -19.38
C TYR A 34 2.33 -0.74 -18.99
N PRO A 35 3.55 -0.39 -19.44
CA PRO A 35 4.20 0.85 -19.06
C PRO A 35 3.40 2.06 -19.53
N LEU A 36 3.56 3.18 -18.84
CA LEU A 36 2.98 4.45 -19.22
C LEU A 36 3.64 4.95 -20.50
N ARG A 37 2.83 5.38 -21.46
CA ARG A 37 3.27 6.07 -22.68
C ARG A 37 2.93 7.55 -22.55
N HIS A 38 3.68 8.43 -23.22
CA HIS A 38 3.53 9.89 -23.10
C HIS A 38 2.10 10.39 -23.31
N TYR A 39 1.34 9.81 -24.24
CA TYR A 39 -0.05 10.21 -24.51
C TYR A 39 -1.08 9.68 -23.50
N ASP A 40 -0.71 8.69 -22.67
CA ASP A 40 -1.60 8.07 -21.68
C ASP A 40 -1.62 8.82 -20.33
N VAL A 41 -0.77 9.83 -20.14
CA VAL A 41 -0.65 10.60 -18.87
C VAL A 41 -1.99 11.23 -18.48
N THR A 42 -2.78 11.68 -19.46
CA THR A 42 -4.11 12.27 -19.25
C THR A 42 -5.13 11.30 -18.66
N ARG A 43 -4.85 9.98 -18.72
CA ARG A 43 -5.72 8.93 -18.17
C ARG A 43 -5.41 8.62 -16.70
N ILE A 44 -4.34 9.18 -16.15
CA ILE A 44 -3.98 9.00 -14.75
C ILE A 44 -4.97 9.81 -13.90
N PRO A 45 -5.68 9.17 -12.94
CA PRO A 45 -6.53 9.90 -12.02
C PRO A 45 -5.74 10.99 -11.29
N LYS A 46 -6.30 12.19 -11.18
CA LYS A 46 -5.66 13.32 -10.49
C LYS A 46 -5.67 13.20 -8.97
N ARG A 47 -6.58 12.37 -8.43
CA ARG A 47 -6.74 12.11 -7.00
C ARG A 47 -6.62 10.62 -6.74
N PHE A 48 -6.18 10.27 -5.54
CA PHE A 48 -6.14 8.88 -5.10
C PHE A 48 -7.55 8.28 -5.17
N THR A 49 -7.62 7.00 -5.52
CA THR A 49 -8.89 6.29 -5.66
C THR A 49 -8.73 4.82 -5.32
N LEU A 50 -9.77 4.21 -4.78
CA LEU A 50 -9.88 2.77 -4.57
C LEU A 50 -10.75 2.14 -5.65
N GLY A 51 -10.41 0.92 -6.07
CA GLY A 51 -11.16 0.22 -7.11
C GLY A 51 -10.72 0.63 -8.50
N LYS A 52 -11.69 1.04 -9.35
CA LYS A 52 -11.42 1.40 -10.73
C LYS A 52 -10.49 2.62 -10.78
N GLY A 53 -9.39 2.49 -11.51
CA GLY A 53 -8.37 3.54 -11.62
C GLY A 53 -7.26 3.48 -10.57
N HIS A 54 -7.37 2.66 -9.51
CA HIS A 54 -6.34 2.57 -8.46
C HIS A 54 -4.97 2.16 -9.02
N MET A 55 -4.91 1.12 -9.86
CA MET A 55 -3.65 0.69 -10.48
C MET A 55 -3.12 1.71 -11.49
N ILE A 56 -4.01 2.45 -12.16
CA ILE A 56 -3.64 3.48 -13.14
C ILE A 56 -3.07 4.71 -12.41
N PHE A 57 -3.61 5.05 -11.25
CA PHE A 57 -3.13 6.15 -10.40
C PHE A 57 -1.65 6.03 -10.05
N PHE A 58 -1.14 4.81 -9.87
CA PHE A 58 0.27 4.58 -9.54
C PHE A 58 1.19 4.38 -10.76
N LYS A 59 0.69 4.52 -12.00
CA LYS A 59 1.51 4.30 -13.21
C LYS A 59 2.71 5.24 -13.29
N ASP A 60 2.56 6.47 -12.82
CA ASP A 60 3.60 7.49 -12.81
C ASP A 60 4.34 7.61 -11.48
N LYS A 61 4.09 6.73 -10.50
CA LYS A 61 4.52 6.85 -9.09
C LYS A 61 5.39 5.69 -8.62
N VAL A 62 6.30 5.18 -9.47
CA VAL A 62 7.09 3.99 -9.16
C VAL A 62 8.07 4.23 -7.99
N LEU A 63 8.58 5.46 -7.80
CA LEU A 63 9.44 5.76 -6.64
C LEU A 63 8.66 5.69 -5.33
N TYR A 64 7.43 6.18 -5.31
CA TYR A 64 6.54 6.03 -4.16
C TYR A 64 6.33 4.55 -3.82
N LEU A 65 6.04 3.71 -4.83
CA LEU A 65 5.84 2.26 -4.62
C LEU A 65 7.10 1.58 -4.09
N LYS A 66 8.30 1.98 -4.56
CA LYS A 66 9.57 1.48 -4.04
C LYS A 66 9.74 1.81 -2.57
N ARG A 67 9.60 3.09 -2.20
CA ARG A 67 9.71 3.56 -0.81
C ARG A 67 8.70 2.85 0.10
N ARG A 68 7.45 2.75 -0.35
CA ARG A 68 6.38 2.08 0.39
C ARG A 68 6.68 0.60 0.61
N HIS A 69 7.12 -0.10 -0.44
CA HIS A 69 7.46 -1.51 -0.35
C HIS A 69 8.64 -1.76 0.58
N ASP A 70 9.66 -0.89 0.58
CA ASP A 70 10.78 -1.03 1.50
C ASP A 70 10.35 -0.85 2.97
N SER A 71 9.53 0.16 3.27
CA SER A 71 8.95 0.36 4.60
C SER A 71 8.14 -0.85 5.07
N ILE A 72 7.31 -1.43 4.21
CA ILE A 72 6.57 -2.67 4.51
C ILE A 72 7.52 -3.83 4.80
N ARG A 73 8.59 -3.98 4.02
CA ARG A 73 9.56 -5.07 4.22
C ARG A 73 10.31 -4.95 5.53
N GLU A 74 10.71 -3.73 5.88
CA GLU A 74 11.37 -3.45 7.15
C GLU A 74 10.45 -3.82 8.31
N GLU A 75 9.19 -3.40 8.26
CA GLU A 75 8.19 -3.71 9.27
C GLU A 75 7.88 -5.21 9.34
N MET A 76 7.81 -5.90 8.20
CA MET A 76 7.70 -7.36 8.17
C MET A 76 8.88 -8.02 8.89
N GLY A 77 10.10 -7.53 8.67
CA GLY A 77 11.30 -8.03 9.34
C GLY A 77 11.25 -7.82 10.86
N LYS A 78 10.81 -6.65 11.32
CA LYS A 78 10.60 -6.36 12.75
C LYS A 78 9.62 -7.31 13.41
N ARG A 79 8.63 -7.81 12.67
CA ARG A 79 7.61 -8.77 13.14
C ARG A 79 7.99 -10.24 12.95
N GLY A 80 9.21 -10.53 12.46
CA GLY A 80 9.67 -11.89 12.23
C GLY A 80 9.10 -12.56 10.96
N TYR A 81 8.48 -11.79 10.06
CA TYR A 81 8.00 -12.30 8.78
C TYR A 81 9.09 -12.25 7.70
N VAL A 82 9.12 -13.26 6.84
CA VAL A 82 10.12 -13.39 5.77
C VAL A 82 9.71 -12.56 4.54
N SER A 83 10.54 -11.59 4.14
CA SER A 83 10.31 -10.70 2.98
C SER A 83 11.43 -10.77 1.93
N ARG A 84 11.51 -11.90 1.21
CA ARG A 84 12.64 -12.22 0.31
C ARG A 84 12.76 -11.32 -0.93
N ARG A 85 11.64 -10.91 -1.51
CA ARG A 85 11.62 -10.13 -2.75
C ARG A 85 11.87 -8.65 -2.46
N VAL A 86 12.77 -8.06 -3.24
CA VAL A 86 13.06 -6.63 -3.27
C VAL A 86 12.43 -6.06 -4.54
N LEU A 87 11.78 -4.91 -4.43
CA LEU A 87 11.29 -4.18 -5.59
C LEU A 87 12.49 -3.47 -6.25
N SER A 88 12.81 -3.79 -7.49
CA SER A 88 13.74 -3.00 -8.32
C SER A 88 12.94 -2.04 -9.21
N ILE A 89 13.46 -0.84 -9.42
CA ILE A 89 12.92 0.18 -10.33
C ILE A 89 13.64 0.20 -11.69
N ASP A 90 14.62 -0.69 -11.89
CA ASP A 90 15.40 -0.73 -13.11
C ASP A 90 14.51 -1.10 -14.31
N GLY A 91 14.77 -0.45 -15.44
CA GLY A 91 14.04 -0.64 -16.69
C GLY A 91 12.69 0.09 -16.77
N PHE A 92 12.28 0.84 -15.74
CA PHE A 92 11.12 1.72 -15.85
C PHE A 92 11.46 3.00 -16.64
N PRO A 93 10.57 3.46 -17.55
CA PRO A 93 10.70 4.76 -18.20
C PRO A 93 10.74 5.90 -17.18
N SER A 94 11.52 6.96 -17.46
CA SER A 94 11.68 8.11 -16.55
C SER A 94 10.36 8.77 -16.17
N ILE A 95 9.39 8.83 -17.09
CA ILE A 95 8.03 9.36 -16.82
C ILE A 95 7.27 8.59 -15.74
N MET A 96 7.66 7.34 -15.46
CA MET A 96 7.06 6.51 -14.42
C MET A 96 7.75 6.65 -13.06
N LEU A 97 8.95 7.23 -13.03
CA LEU A 97 9.82 7.32 -11.87
C LEU A 97 9.57 8.61 -11.07
N ASN A 98 8.31 8.97 -10.82
CA ASN A 98 8.00 10.06 -9.89
C ASN A 98 7.68 9.53 -8.49
N ASP A 99 7.83 10.42 -7.53
CA ASP A 99 7.38 10.23 -6.17
C ASP A 99 6.02 10.92 -5.96
N TRP A 100 5.36 10.60 -4.86
CA TRP A 100 4.07 11.15 -4.48
C TRP A 100 3.87 11.09 -2.97
N LEU A 101 3.12 12.05 -2.44
CA LEU A 101 2.72 12.08 -1.03
C LEU A 101 1.19 12.13 -0.96
N PRO A 102 0.57 11.27 -0.14
CA PRO A 102 -0.87 11.32 0.08
C PRO A 102 -1.24 12.54 0.91
N ASP A 103 -2.42 13.09 0.63
CA ASP A 103 -3.03 14.07 1.52
C ASP A 103 -3.84 13.40 2.64
N GLU A 104 -4.36 14.20 3.57
CA GLU A 104 -5.14 13.71 4.70
C GLU A 104 -6.44 13.01 4.25
N GLN A 105 -7.07 13.47 3.15
CA GLN A 105 -8.30 12.86 2.63
C GLN A 105 -8.02 11.46 2.08
N ASP A 106 -6.92 11.30 1.35
CA ASP A 106 -6.49 10.01 0.82
C ASP A 106 -6.24 9.00 1.95
N VAL A 107 -5.58 9.45 3.03
CA VAL A 107 -5.30 8.63 4.20
C VAL A 107 -6.58 8.26 4.96
N MET A 108 -7.53 9.19 5.11
CA MET A 108 -8.83 8.91 5.73
C MET A 108 -9.61 7.82 4.99
N VAL A 109 -9.54 7.80 3.65
CA VAL A 109 -10.16 6.75 2.83
C VAL A 109 -9.55 5.38 3.15
N ILE A 110 -8.22 5.30 3.30
CA ILE A 110 -7.55 4.04 3.69
C ILE A 110 -7.88 3.63 5.12
N LYS A 111 -7.83 4.55 6.09
CA LYS A 111 -8.15 4.26 7.48
C LYS A 111 -9.54 3.66 7.61
N SER A 112 -10.54 4.31 7.00
CA SER A 112 -11.92 3.82 6.97
C SER A 112 -12.01 2.42 6.39
N ARG A 113 -11.33 2.19 5.25
CA ARG A 113 -11.31 0.89 4.58
C ARG A 113 -10.68 -0.22 5.42
N LEU A 114 -9.59 0.05 6.13
CA LEU A 114 -8.91 -0.90 6.99
C LEU A 114 -9.75 -1.22 8.24
N VAL A 115 -10.37 -0.20 8.84
CA VAL A 115 -11.31 -0.37 9.96
C VAL A 115 -12.49 -1.27 9.56
N ASP A 116 -13.10 -1.04 8.41
CA ASP A 116 -14.20 -1.87 7.91
C ASP A 116 -13.76 -3.33 7.74
N LYS A 117 -12.56 -3.53 7.21
CA LYS A 117 -11.98 -4.87 7.03
C LYS A 117 -11.77 -5.59 8.35
N VAL A 118 -11.22 -4.91 9.35
CA VAL A 118 -11.04 -5.45 10.71
C VAL A 118 -12.38 -5.81 11.33
N ARG A 119 -13.36 -4.88 11.29
CA ARG A 119 -14.71 -5.11 11.85
C ARG A 119 -15.46 -6.25 11.19
N THR A 120 -15.29 -6.45 9.88
CA THR A 120 -15.98 -7.52 9.15
C THR A 120 -15.45 -8.91 9.52
N LYS A 121 -14.14 -9.02 9.80
CA LYS A 121 -13.48 -10.31 10.10
C LYS A 121 -12.47 -10.19 11.24
N PRO A 122 -12.91 -9.84 12.46
CA PRO A 122 -11.99 -9.51 13.55
C PRO A 122 -11.09 -10.68 13.93
N TRP A 123 -11.60 -11.92 13.86
CA TRP A 123 -10.84 -13.14 14.15
C TRP A 123 -9.65 -13.36 13.22
N LEU A 124 -9.63 -12.72 12.04
CA LEU A 124 -8.58 -12.88 11.05
C LEU A 124 -7.32 -12.07 11.39
N TYR A 125 -7.46 -10.95 12.12
CA TYR A 125 -6.37 -9.98 12.23
C TYR A 125 -5.56 -10.14 13.51
N THR A 126 -4.26 -9.94 13.38
CA THR A 126 -3.28 -9.93 14.48
C THR A 126 -2.36 -8.72 14.35
N TYR A 127 -1.68 -8.40 15.44
CA TYR A 127 -0.66 -7.37 15.49
C TYR A 127 0.58 -7.92 16.20
N TYR A 128 1.72 -7.97 15.51
CA TYR A 128 2.95 -8.59 16.03
C TYR A 128 2.73 -10.06 16.47
N GLY A 129 1.86 -10.79 15.77
CA GLY A 129 1.51 -12.17 16.09
C GLY A 129 0.48 -12.32 17.22
N TYR A 130 0.13 -11.24 17.93
CA TYR A 130 -0.86 -11.26 19.00
C TYR A 130 -2.26 -10.96 18.48
N ARG A 131 -3.26 -11.66 19.04
CA ARG A 131 -4.67 -11.37 18.78
C ARG A 131 -5.14 -10.30 19.76
N LEU A 132 -5.28 -9.08 19.25
CA LEU A 132 -5.85 -7.96 19.99
C LEU A 132 -7.37 -7.91 19.87
N GLY A 133 -8.03 -7.17 20.76
CA GLY A 133 -9.43 -6.82 20.66
C GLY A 133 -9.74 -5.98 19.42
N VAL A 134 -10.98 -6.06 18.93
CA VAL A 134 -11.41 -5.33 17.73
C VAL A 134 -11.24 -3.82 17.91
N ASP A 135 -11.58 -3.29 19.09
CA ASP A 135 -11.48 -1.87 19.38
C ASP A 135 -10.03 -1.39 19.49
N GLU A 136 -9.12 -2.24 19.95
CA GLU A 136 -7.68 -1.96 19.98
C GLU A 136 -7.11 -1.88 18.56
N LEU A 137 -7.44 -2.84 17.70
CA LEU A 137 -7.04 -2.83 16.28
C LEU A 137 -7.63 -1.64 15.52
N VAL A 138 -8.88 -1.27 15.81
CA VAL A 138 -9.51 -0.09 15.21
C VAL A 138 -8.83 1.19 15.69
N SER A 139 -8.50 1.28 16.97
CA SER A 139 -7.81 2.45 17.55
C SER A 139 -6.41 2.60 16.94
N LEU A 140 -5.65 1.50 16.84
CA LEU A 140 -4.36 1.45 16.16
C LEU A 140 -4.44 2.08 14.76
N ILE A 141 -5.43 1.70 13.95
CA ILE A 141 -5.59 2.21 12.59
C ILE A 141 -6.03 3.68 12.58
N LYS A 142 -6.95 4.08 13.47
CA LYS A 142 -7.47 5.46 13.53
C LYS A 142 -6.38 6.47 13.88
N PHE A 143 -5.53 6.13 14.84
CA PHE A 143 -4.43 6.98 15.30
C PHE A 143 -3.15 6.85 14.46
N ALA A 144 -3.18 6.05 13.39
CA ALA A 144 -2.03 5.87 12.51
C ALA A 144 -1.57 7.20 11.88
N THR A 145 -0.27 7.44 11.89
CA THR A 145 0.36 8.54 11.15
C THR A 145 0.63 8.13 9.70
N TRP A 146 1.02 9.11 8.88
CA TRP A 146 1.54 8.89 7.53
C TRP A 146 2.68 9.88 7.28
N HIS A 147 3.70 9.44 6.54
CA HIS A 147 4.86 10.24 6.16
C HIS A 147 5.13 10.07 4.66
#